data_AF-A0A485KPY2-F1
#
_entry.id   AF-A0A485KPY2-F1
#
_cell.length_a   1.000
_cell.length_b   1.000
_cell.length_c   1.000
_cell.angle_alpha   90.00
_cell.angle_beta   90.00
_cell.angle_gamma   90.00
#
_symmetry.space_group_name_H-M   'P 1'
#
loop_
_entity.id
_entity.type
_entity.pdbx_description
1 polymer ?
#
loop_
_entity_poly.entity_id
_entity_poly.type
_entity_poly.pdbx_seq_one_letter_code
_entity_poly.pdbx_strand_id
1 'polypeptide(L)'
;MSSTAPLLSLVNVCFKPNGTDTFRVALTQRCSSTKDPILSIWIECKRTKSQWIAAITNFTDHAPEDADYILPPGLLLDALQGALCRASGIERPRLPMKSAVVSFSAAADGDSMGHLVLKFKPSGWRSYASYVFDMTRCEHLPVDI
;
A
#
# COMPACT_ATOMS: atom_id res chain seq x y z
N MET A 1 -15.72 6.01 20.99
CA MET A 1 -15.04 4.76 20.59
C MET A 1 -14.97 4.76 19.07
N SER A 2 -13.85 5.17 18.49
CA SER A 2 -13.69 5.23 17.03
C SER A 2 -13.36 3.83 16.52
N SER A 3 -14.36 3.14 15.96
CA SER A 3 -14.20 1.84 15.32
C SER A 3 -13.23 1.97 14.14
N THR A 4 -12.05 1.36 14.27
CA THR A 4 -10.98 1.38 13.27
C THR A 4 -11.10 0.11 12.43
N ALA A 5 -12.17 -0.02 11.65
CA ALA A 5 -12.35 -1.17 10.77
C ALA A 5 -11.34 -1.10 9.61
N PRO A 6 -10.71 -2.22 9.23
CA PRO A 6 -9.81 -2.24 8.08
C PRO A 6 -10.60 -1.97 6.80
N LEU A 7 -10.15 -0.99 6.01
CA LEU A 7 -10.69 -0.67 4.68
C LEU A 7 -10.49 -1.85 3.71
N LEU A 8 -9.36 -2.54 3.86
CA LEU A 8 -9.01 -3.72 3.08
C LEU A 8 -8.15 -4.65 3.93
N SER A 9 -8.45 -5.94 3.93
CA SER A 9 -7.60 -6.96 4.54
C SER A 9 -7.47 -8.13 3.57
N LEU A 10 -6.23 -8.49 3.22
CA LEU A 10 -5.89 -9.51 2.25
C LEU A 10 -4.87 -10.48 2.85
N VAL A 11 -5.17 -11.77 2.78
CA VAL A 11 -4.36 -12.81 3.46
C VAL A 11 -3.29 -13.40 2.54
N ASN A 12 -3.49 -13.33 1.23
CA ASN A 12 -2.62 -13.95 0.23
C ASN A 12 -2.30 -12.95 -0.88
N VAL A 13 -1.32 -12.09 -0.68
CA VAL A 13 -0.84 -11.12 -1.67
C VAL A 13 0.53 -11.56 -2.18
N CYS A 14 0.70 -11.60 -3.51
CA CYS A 14 1.97 -11.90 -4.15
C CYS A 14 2.39 -10.69 -5.00
N PHE A 15 3.43 -9.98 -4.55
CA PHE A 15 3.95 -8.82 -5.28
C PHE A 15 4.82 -9.27 -6.47
N LYS A 16 4.47 -8.84 -7.68
CA LYS A 16 5.27 -9.08 -8.90
C LYS A 16 6.29 -7.94 -9.11
N PRO A 17 7.41 -8.18 -9.82
CA PRO A 17 7.83 -9.43 -10.44
C PRO A 17 8.64 -10.39 -9.54
N ASN A 18 9.01 -9.97 -8.32
CA ASN A 18 10.07 -10.64 -7.55
C ASN A 18 9.59 -11.57 -6.41
N GLY A 19 8.28 -11.72 -6.18
CA GLY A 19 7.79 -12.44 -5.00
C GLY A 19 7.60 -13.94 -5.20
N THR A 20 8.50 -14.77 -4.67
CA THR A 20 8.17 -16.16 -4.27
C THR A 20 7.35 -16.19 -2.97
N ASP A 21 7.45 -15.12 -2.18
CA ASP A 21 6.81 -15.01 -0.89
C ASP A 21 5.35 -14.55 -1.00
N THR A 22 4.53 -15.03 -0.07
CA THR A 22 3.14 -14.60 0.09
C THR A 22 3.03 -13.70 1.32
N PHE A 23 2.26 -12.63 1.19
CA PHE A 23 2.12 -11.60 2.20
C PHE A 23 0.68 -11.48 2.68
N ARG A 24 0.51 -11.04 3.93
CA ARG A 24 -0.74 -10.43 4.40
C ARG A 24 -0.62 -8.92 4.25
N VAL A 25 -1.72 -8.28 3.89
CA VAL A 25 -1.77 -6.82 3.74
C VAL A 25 -3.06 -6.30 4.37
N ALA A 26 -2.95 -5.26 5.16
CA ALA A 26 -4.09 -4.51 5.67
C ALA A 26 -3.96 -3.03 5.33
N LEU A 27 -5.06 -2.43 4.88
CA LEU A 27 -5.23 -0.99 4.77
C LEU A 27 -6.25 -0.55 5.81
N THR A 28 -5.88 0.43 6.62
CA THR A 28 -6.72 0.93 7.69
C THR A 28 -6.86 2.43 7.54
N GLN A 29 -8.08 2.90 7.32
CA GLN A 29 -8.39 4.33 7.23
C GLN A 29 -8.79 4.82 8.62
N ARG A 30 -8.07 5.80 9.16
CA ARG A 30 -8.49 6.48 10.40
C ARG A 30 -9.23 7.76 10.03
N CYS A 31 -10.52 7.82 10.36
CA CYS A 31 -11.27 9.07 10.34
C CYS A 31 -10.96 9.83 11.64
N SER A 32 -10.10 10.83 11.59
CA SER A 32 -9.87 11.74 12.72
C SER A 32 -10.00 13.18 12.26
N SER A 33 -10.59 14.02 13.12
CA SER A 33 -10.81 15.44 12.90
C SER A 33 -9.53 16.28 13.07
N THR A 34 -8.37 15.68 13.36
CA THR A 34 -7.10 16.39 13.53
C THR A 34 -5.89 15.46 13.28
N LYS A 35 -4.93 15.89 12.44
CA LYS A 35 -3.52 15.43 12.29
C LYS A 35 -3.16 13.92 12.29
N ASP A 36 -4.09 13.00 12.40
CA ASP A 36 -3.82 11.56 12.33
C ASP A 36 -3.59 11.09 10.88
N PRO A 37 -2.83 10.00 10.66
CA PRO A 37 -2.63 9.45 9.33
C PRO A 37 -3.96 9.08 8.69
N ILE A 38 -4.19 9.58 7.48
CA ILE A 38 -5.38 9.30 6.67
C ILE A 38 -5.43 7.83 6.25
N LEU A 39 -4.29 7.16 6.16
CA LEU A 39 -4.19 5.74 5.81
C LEU A 39 -2.99 5.10 6.51
N SER A 40 -3.19 3.91 7.09
CA SER A 40 -2.11 3.03 7.53
C SER A 40 -2.06 1.81 6.61
N ILE A 41 -0.86 1.47 6.15
CA ILE A 41 -0.57 0.29 5.35
C ILE A 41 0.27 -0.64 6.21
N TRP A 42 -0.21 -1.87 6.41
CA TRP A 42 0.54 -2.92 7.10
C TRP A 42 0.77 -4.10 6.15
N ILE A 43 1.99 -4.65 6.16
CA ILE A 43 2.39 -5.81 5.36
C ILE A 43 3.12 -6.81 6.26
N GLU A 44 2.75 -8.08 6.20
CA GLU A 44 3.47 -9.20 6.85
C GLU A 44 3.92 -10.20 5.80
N CYS A 45 5.20 -10.57 5.79
CA CYS A 45 5.66 -11.75 5.05
C CYS A 45 5.25 -13.02 5.80
N LYS A 46 4.45 -13.90 5.18
CA LYS A 46 3.96 -15.12 5.87
C LYS A 46 5.08 -16.09 6.22
N ARG A 47 6.15 -16.12 5.40
CA ARG A 47 7.30 -17.03 5.55
C ARG A 47 8.21 -16.58 6.69
N THR A 48 8.66 -15.34 6.69
CA THR A 48 9.63 -14.83 7.68
C THR A 48 8.98 -14.19 8.90
N LYS A 49 7.66 -13.94 8.86
CA LYS A 49 6.91 -13.18 9.88
C LYS A 49 7.39 -11.74 10.08
N SER A 50 8.26 -11.25 9.20
CA SER A 50 8.66 -9.84 9.17
C SER A 50 7.47 -8.97 8.80
N GLN A 51 7.35 -7.83 9.46
CA GLN A 51 6.24 -6.91 9.32
C GLN A 51 6.75 -5.50 9.01
N TRP A 52 5.97 -4.76 8.23
CA TRP A 52 6.24 -3.38 7.89
C TRP A 52 4.98 -2.55 7.98
N ILE A 53 5.13 -1.30 8.41
CA ILE A 53 4.03 -0.34 8.51
C ILE A 53 4.42 0.98 7.85
N ALA A 54 3.49 1.60 7.15
CA ALA A 54 3.59 2.96 6.67
C ALA A 54 2.34 3.74 7.09
N ALA A 55 2.56 4.88 7.74
CA ALA A 55 1.51 5.82 8.13
C ALA A 55 1.52 7.00 7.16
N ILE A 56 0.46 7.15 6.38
CA ILE A 56 0.34 8.20 5.36
C ILE A 56 -0.51 9.32 5.92
N THR A 57 0.08 10.50 6.08
CA THR A 57 -0.60 11.75 6.44
C THR A 57 -0.96 12.58 5.21
N ASN A 58 -0.10 12.54 4.19
CA ASN A 58 -0.30 13.23 2.91
C ASN A 58 0.28 12.37 1.79
N PHE A 59 -0.53 12.06 0.77
CA PHE A 59 -0.07 11.26 -0.37
C PHE A 59 0.99 11.95 -1.23
N THR A 60 1.03 13.29 -1.22
CA THR A 60 1.96 14.07 -2.04
C THR A 60 3.41 13.81 -1.62
N ASP A 61 3.63 13.55 -0.33
CA ASP A 61 4.97 13.28 0.25
C ASP A 61 5.57 11.96 -0.27
N HIS A 62 4.77 11.15 -0.96
CA HIS A 62 5.15 9.85 -1.52
C HIS A 62 5.31 9.88 -3.05
N ALA A 63 5.10 11.03 -3.70
CA ALA A 63 5.42 11.21 -5.11
C ALA A 63 6.93 11.46 -5.30
N PRO A 64 7.49 11.18 -6.50
CA PRO A 64 8.83 11.62 -6.87
C PRO A 64 8.99 13.14 -6.69
N GLU A 65 10.19 13.58 -6.31
CA GLU A 65 10.50 15.01 -6.10
C GLU A 65 10.29 15.84 -7.37
N ASP A 66 10.50 15.23 -8.54
CA ASP A 66 10.32 15.83 -9.86
C ASP A 66 8.92 15.59 -10.47
N ALA A 67 7.98 15.05 -9.70
CA ALA A 67 6.62 14.81 -10.19
C ALA A 67 5.91 16.14 -10.49
N ASP A 68 5.49 16.31 -11.75
CA ASP A 68 4.67 17.44 -12.20
C ASP A 68 3.17 17.25 -11.93
N TYR A 69 2.83 16.30 -11.06
CA TYR A 69 1.46 15.91 -10.78
C TYR A 69 1.14 15.84 -9.29
N ILE A 70 -0.10 16.19 -8.97
CA ILE A 70 -0.72 15.93 -7.67
C ILE A 70 -2.04 15.20 -7.94
N LEU A 71 -2.13 13.95 -7.51
CA LEU A 71 -3.33 13.15 -7.70
C LEU A 71 -4.25 13.23 -6.47
N PRO A 72 -5.58 13.24 -6.67
CA PRO A 72 -6.52 13.23 -5.55
C PRO A 72 -6.33 11.99 -4.66
N PRO A 73 -6.37 12.13 -3.31
CA PRO A 73 -6.22 11.00 -2.39
C PRO A 73 -7.16 9.82 -2.66
N GLY A 74 -8.42 10.08 -3.03
CA GLY A 74 -9.38 9.03 -3.37
C GLY A 74 -8.96 8.19 -4.58
N LEU A 75 -8.39 8.84 -5.60
CA LEU A 75 -7.89 8.15 -6.80
C LEU A 75 -6.71 7.22 -6.45
N LEU A 76 -5.80 7.69 -5.58
CA LEU A 76 -4.67 6.90 -5.12
C LEU A 76 -5.11 5.72 -4.27
N LEU A 77 -6.09 5.93 -3.39
CA LEU A 77 -6.65 4.88 -2.55
C LEU A 77 -7.34 3.79 -3.38
N ASP A 78 -8.10 4.18 -4.41
CA ASP A 78 -8.74 3.24 -5.35
C ASP A 78 -7.70 2.46 -6.18
N ALA A 79 -6.65 3.15 -6.64
CA ALA A 79 -5.55 2.53 -7.37
C ALA A 79 -4.81 1.50 -6.51
N LEU A 80 -4.49 1.86 -5.26
CA LEU A 80 -3.81 1.02 -4.29
C LEU A 80 -4.64 -0.21 -3.95
N GLN A 81 -5.91 -0.03 -3.56
CA GLN A 81 -6.82 -1.15 -3.28
C GLN A 81 -6.95 -2.08 -4.50
N GLY A 82 -7.09 -1.53 -5.70
CA GLY A 82 -7.24 -2.31 -6.92
C GLY A 82 -6.01 -3.11 -7.27
N ALA A 83 -4.83 -2.51 -7.12
CA ALA A 83 -3.58 -3.18 -7.36
C ALA A 83 -3.32 -4.30 -6.33
N LEU A 84 -3.62 -4.07 -5.05
CA LEU A 84 -3.47 -5.08 -4.00
C LEU A 84 -4.44 -6.24 -4.17
N CYS A 85 -5.71 -5.99 -4.49
CA CYS A 85 -6.68 -7.05 -4.79
C CYS A 85 -6.24 -7.90 -5.99
N ARG A 86 -5.71 -7.28 -7.06
CA ARG A 86 -5.14 -8.04 -8.18
C ARG A 86 -3.92 -8.87 -7.77
N ALA A 87 -3.03 -8.28 -6.97
CA ALA A 87 -1.89 -9.00 -6.41
C ALA A 87 -2.31 -10.16 -5.50
N SER A 88 -3.54 -10.13 -4.96
CA SER A 88 -4.11 -11.23 -4.18
C SER A 88 -4.96 -12.23 -4.97
N GLY A 89 -5.11 -12.05 -6.29
CA GLY A 89 -6.01 -12.86 -7.12
C GLY A 89 -7.51 -12.61 -6.85
N ILE A 90 -7.86 -11.57 -6.08
CA ILE A 90 -9.25 -11.18 -5.85
C ILE A 90 -9.62 -10.14 -6.91
N GLU A 91 -10.48 -10.50 -7.86
CA GLU A 91 -11.05 -9.51 -8.77
C GLU A 91 -12.14 -8.71 -8.04
N ARG A 92 -11.86 -7.44 -7.73
CA ARG A 92 -12.93 -6.51 -7.32
C ARG A 92 -13.65 -6.02 -8.58
N PRO A 93 -14.97 -6.29 -8.76
CA PRO A 93 -15.69 -5.99 -10.00
C PRO A 93 -15.81 -4.51 -10.38
N ARG A 94 -15.37 -3.58 -9.51
CA ARG A 94 -15.76 -2.16 -9.57
C ARG A 94 -14.62 -1.15 -9.56
N LEU A 95 -13.35 -1.57 -9.61
CA LEU A 95 -12.25 -0.61 -9.57
C LEU A 95 -11.86 -0.17 -11.00
N PRO A 96 -11.94 1.13 -11.33
CA PRO A 96 -11.76 1.64 -12.68
C PRO A 96 -10.32 1.52 -13.20
N MET A 97 -9.34 1.32 -12.31
CA MET A 97 -7.92 1.31 -12.65
C MET A 97 -7.39 -0.11 -12.84
N LYS A 98 -7.58 -0.64 -14.05
CA LYS A 98 -7.02 -1.92 -14.50
C LYS A 98 -5.49 -1.87 -14.69
N SER A 99 -4.91 -0.68 -14.86
CA SER A 99 -3.49 -0.47 -15.13
C SER A 99 -2.61 -0.33 -13.88
N ALA A 100 -3.19 -0.34 -12.66
CA ALA A 100 -2.41 -0.15 -11.45
C ALA A 100 -1.67 -1.44 -11.04
N VAL A 101 -0.42 -1.30 -10.66
CA VAL A 101 0.48 -2.37 -10.24
C VAL A 101 1.13 -1.97 -8.93
N VAL A 102 1.30 -2.94 -8.04
CA VAL A 102 2.03 -2.79 -6.78
C VAL A 102 3.20 -3.75 -6.76
N SER A 103 4.35 -3.26 -6.30
CA SER A 103 5.54 -4.05 -6.02
C SER A 103 6.03 -3.73 -4.62
N PHE A 104 6.51 -4.74 -3.91
CA PHE A 104 7.09 -4.59 -2.58
C PHE A 104 8.51 -5.15 -2.58
N SER A 105 9.43 -4.42 -1.99
CA SER A 105 10.81 -4.86 -1.77
C SER A 105 11.24 -4.52 -0.35
N ALA A 106 11.79 -5.50 0.36
CA ALA A 106 12.50 -5.31 1.60
C ALA A 106 13.80 -6.12 1.50
N ALA A 107 14.90 -5.60 2.04
CA ALA A 107 16.17 -6.33 1.98
C ALA A 107 16.10 -7.62 2.81
N ALA A 108 16.85 -8.64 2.38
CA ALA A 108 16.78 -10.00 2.93
C ALA A 108 17.35 -10.11 4.35
N ASP A 109 18.13 -9.11 4.75
CA ASP A 109 19.01 -9.00 5.91
C ASP A 109 18.28 -8.60 7.19
N GLY A 110 16.95 -8.52 7.16
CA GLY A 110 16.15 -8.55 8.38
C GLY A 110 16.16 -7.26 9.20
N ASP A 111 16.83 -6.21 8.78
CA ASP A 111 16.82 -4.89 9.45
C ASP A 111 16.44 -3.73 8.51
N SER A 112 16.15 -4.06 7.25
CA SER A 112 15.91 -3.04 6.23
C SER A 112 14.48 -2.55 6.15
N MET A 113 14.36 -1.26 5.84
CA MET A 113 13.13 -0.60 5.43
C MET A 113 12.46 -1.36 4.27
N GLY A 114 11.13 -1.39 4.29
CA GLY A 114 10.33 -1.89 3.18
C GLY A 114 9.98 -0.75 2.25
N HIS A 115 9.94 -1.00 0.95
CA HIS A 115 9.46 -0.05 -0.05
C HIS A 115 8.27 -0.65 -0.78
N LEU A 116 7.09 -0.07 -0.60
CA LEU A 116 5.91 -0.38 -1.39
C LEU A 116 5.78 0.66 -2.50
N VAL A 117 5.77 0.21 -3.74
CA VAL A 117 5.67 1.07 -4.91
C VAL A 117 4.34 0.84 -5.62
N LEU A 118 3.57 1.90 -5.80
CA LEU A 118 2.35 1.93 -6.59
C LEU A 118 2.63 2.63 -7.92
N LYS A 119 2.39 1.94 -9.04
CA LYS A 119 2.50 2.51 -10.39
C LYS A 119 1.21 2.32 -11.15
N PHE A 120 0.70 3.36 -11.77
CA PHE A 120 -0.50 3.28 -12.59
C PHE A 120 -0.55 4.37 -13.65
N LYS A 121 -1.39 4.17 -14.65
CA LYS A 121 -1.62 5.14 -15.71
C LYS A 121 -3.03 5.70 -15.57
N PRO A 122 -3.19 6.96 -15.13
CA PRO A 122 -4.50 7.62 -15.13
C PRO A 122 -5.09 7.67 -16.55
N SER A 123 -6.43 7.68 -16.65
CA SER A 123 -7.09 7.79 -17.96
C SER A 123 -6.71 9.11 -18.65
N GLY A 124 -6.39 9.04 -19.95
CA GLY A 124 -5.99 10.21 -20.74
C GLY A 124 -4.54 10.67 -20.56
N TRP A 125 -3.76 10.05 -19.66
CA TRP A 125 -2.36 10.42 -19.47
C TRP A 125 -1.44 9.73 -20.47
N ARG A 126 -0.31 10.38 -20.79
CA ARG A 126 0.74 9.79 -21.64
C ARG A 126 1.71 8.94 -20.82
N SER A 127 1.98 9.36 -19.58
CA SER A 127 2.96 8.75 -18.67
C SER A 127 2.29 8.05 -17.48
N TYR A 128 3.08 7.26 -16.73
CA TYR A 128 2.65 6.63 -15.48
C TYR A 128 2.86 7.58 -14.31
N ALA A 129 1.94 7.55 -13.35
CA ALA A 129 2.18 8.04 -12.01
C ALA A 129 2.82 6.93 -11.16
N SER A 130 3.77 7.32 -10.32
CA SER A 130 4.45 6.45 -9.36
C SER A 130 4.38 7.07 -7.96
N TYR A 131 4.16 6.24 -6.96
CA TYR A 131 4.22 6.61 -5.54
C TYR A 131 5.03 5.57 -4.78
N VAL A 132 5.91 6.02 -3.88
CA VAL A 132 6.76 5.18 -3.04
C VAL A 132 6.38 5.40 -1.57
N PHE A 133 5.95 4.33 -0.92
CA PHE A 133 5.65 4.31 0.49
C PHE A 133 6.79 3.61 1.22
N ASP A 134 7.62 4.40 1.87
CA ASP A 134 8.66 3.89 2.76
C ASP A 134 8.00 3.34 4.03
N MET A 135 8.37 2.12 4.36
CA MET A 135 7.74 1.34 5.42
C MET A 135 8.78 0.98 6.48
N THR A 136 8.45 1.32 7.72
CA THR A 136 9.28 0.97 8.88
C THR A 136 8.99 -0.46 9.29
N ARG A 137 10.04 -1.22 9.60
CA ARG A 137 9.91 -2.57 10.14
C ARG A 137 9.26 -2.54 11.53
N CYS A 138 8.35 -3.46 11.79
CA CYS A 138 7.78 -3.67 13.12
C CYS A 138 8.44 -4.88 13.79
N GLU A 139 9.04 -4.69 14.96
CA GLU A 139 9.58 -5.78 15.78
C GLU A 139 8.51 -6.48 16.62
N HIS A 140 7.37 -5.82 16.86
CA HIS A 140 6.23 -6.34 17.62
C HIS A 140 4.93 -6.19 16.81
N LEU A 141 4.05 -7.19 16.94
CA LEU A 141 2.69 -7.13 16.40
C LEU A 141 2.01 -5.86 16.94
N PRO A 142 1.36 -5.03 16.09
CA PRO A 142 0.33 -4.15 16.60
C PRO A 142 -0.72 -5.08 17.23
N VAL A 143 -0.81 -5.05 18.55
CA VAL A 143 -1.95 -5.58 19.28
C VAL A 143 -3.17 -4.89 18.66
N ASP A 144 -4.10 -5.69 18.14
CA ASP A 144 -5.36 -5.28 17.49
C ASP A 144 -5.29 -4.97 15.96
N ILE A 145 -5.30 -6.03 15.15
CA ILE A 145 -5.92 -6.07 13.82
C ILE A 145 -6.97 -7.17 13.81
#